data_AF-A0A9W6HEH9-F1
#
_entry.id   AF-A0A9W6HEH9-F1
#
_cell.length_a   1.000
_cell.length_b   1.000
_cell.length_c   1.000
_cell.angle_alpha   90.00
_cell.angle_beta   90.00
_cell.angle_gamma   90.00
#
_symmetry.space_group_name_H-M   'P 1'
#
loop_
_entity.id
_entity.type
_entity.pdbx_description
1 polymer ?
#
loop_
_entity_poly.entity_id
_entity_poly.type
_entity_poly.pdbx_seq_one_letter_code
_entity_poly.pdbx_strand_id
1 'polypeptide(L)'
;MGNGVKVNYSELEPLRTELNNIISEFESAGARRRDLEHAVGSPYGESALRDAASEFERRWDDRRKQLTENCQAVADHLETVITGFQDFDADMATKFESED
;
A
#
# COMPACT_ATOMS: atom_id res chain seq x y z
N MET A 1 -31.71 -17.92 -8.88
CA MET A 1 -31.31 -16.86 -7.95
C MET A 1 -29.83 -16.61 -8.18
N GLY A 2 -29.48 -15.48 -8.79
CA GLY A 2 -28.09 -15.19 -9.15
C GLY A 2 -27.24 -15.07 -7.89
N ASN A 3 -26.07 -15.71 -7.88
CA ASN A 3 -25.04 -15.48 -6.86
C ASN A 3 -24.50 -14.05 -7.06
N GLY A 4 -25.24 -13.04 -6.61
CA GLY A 4 -24.81 -11.66 -6.63
C GLY A 4 -23.75 -11.43 -5.57
N VAL A 5 -22.63 -10.82 -5.95
CA VAL A 5 -21.62 -10.34 -5.01
C VAL A 5 -22.18 -9.09 -4.33
N LYS A 6 -22.22 -9.08 -2.99
CA LYS A 6 -22.60 -7.89 -2.21
C LYS A 6 -21.35 -7.04 -1.98
N VAL A 7 -21.36 -5.82 -2.46
CA VAL A 7 -20.28 -4.85 -2.25
C VAL A 7 -20.75 -3.80 -1.25
N ASN A 8 -19.99 -3.62 -0.17
CA ASN A 8 -20.24 -2.55 0.80
C ASN A 8 -19.21 -1.43 0.62
N TYR A 9 -19.59 -0.36 -0.07
CA TYR A 9 -18.70 0.79 -0.26
C TYR A 9 -18.22 1.40 1.06
N SER A 10 -19.02 1.32 2.14
CA SER A 10 -18.62 1.85 3.45
C SER A 10 -17.47 1.08 4.10
N GLU A 11 -17.13 -0.10 3.60
CA GLU A 11 -15.98 -0.90 4.05
C GLU A 11 -14.81 -0.81 3.09
N LEU A 12 -15.07 -0.67 1.79
CA LEU A 12 -14.04 -0.55 0.76
C LEU A 12 -13.32 0.80 0.80
N GLU A 13 -14.04 1.90 1.06
CA GLU A 13 -13.40 3.23 1.14
C GLU A 13 -12.42 3.38 2.33
N PRO A 14 -12.76 2.91 3.55
CA PRO A 14 -11.80 2.87 4.64
C PRO A 14 -10.58 2.01 4.31
N LEU A 15 -10.78 0.82 3.71
CA LEU A 15 -9.67 -0.04 3.33
C LEU A 15 -8.72 0.63 2.32
N ARG A 16 -9.28 1.34 1.31
CA ARG A 16 -8.50 2.14 0.37
C ARG A 16 -7.69 3.22 1.08
N THR A 17 -8.31 3.93 2.01
CA THR A 17 -7.66 4.97 2.81
C THR A 17 -6.48 4.41 3.61
N GLU A 18 -6.68 3.30 4.31
CA GLU A 18 -5.63 2.66 5.11
C GLU A 18 -4.47 2.14 4.25
N LEU A 19 -4.76 1.56 3.08
CA LEU A 19 -3.71 1.12 2.14
C LEU A 19 -2.88 2.31 1.65
N ASN A 20 -3.51 3.41 1.28
CA ASN A 20 -2.82 4.62 0.85
C ASN A 20 -1.97 5.23 1.97
N ASN A 21 -2.45 5.18 3.22
CA ASN A 21 -1.67 5.62 4.39
C ASN A 21 -0.40 4.76 4.55
N ILE A 22 -0.54 3.42 4.50
CA ILE A 22 0.59 2.49 4.62
C ILE A 22 1.64 2.74 3.51
N ILE A 23 1.17 2.93 2.27
CA ILE A 23 2.04 3.26 1.12
C ILE A 23 2.83 4.54 1.40
N SER A 24 2.14 5.61 1.82
CA SER A 24 2.76 6.91 2.12
C SER A 24 3.77 6.84 3.26
N GLU A 25 3.47 6.06 4.31
CA GLU A 25 4.41 5.82 5.41
C GLU A 25 5.67 5.10 4.95
N PHE A 26 5.55 4.08 4.09
CA PHE A 26 6.69 3.35 3.56
C PHE A 26 7.57 4.21 2.65
N GLU A 27 6.98 5.05 1.81
CA GLU A 27 7.71 6.01 0.98
C GLU A 27 8.46 7.03 1.84
N SER A 28 7.79 7.57 2.85
CA SER A 28 8.36 8.56 3.79
C SER A 28 9.49 8.00 4.66
N ALA A 29 9.35 6.75 5.13
CA ALA A 29 10.36 6.06 5.94
C ALA A 29 11.68 5.88 5.17
N GLY A 30 11.65 5.95 3.84
CA GLY A 30 12.84 5.89 3.02
C GLY A 30 13.87 6.99 3.22
N ALA A 31 13.45 8.17 3.65
CA ALA A 31 14.37 9.29 3.80
C ALA A 31 15.34 9.14 4.99
N ARG A 32 15.01 8.31 5.99
CA ARG A 32 15.76 8.17 7.28
C ARG A 32 16.80 7.05 7.30
N ARG A 33 17.05 6.42 6.15
CA ARG A 33 17.70 5.10 5.99
C ARG A 33 19.21 5.04 6.18
N ARG A 34 19.92 6.16 6.36
CA ARG A 34 21.40 6.15 6.50
C ARG A 34 21.87 6.46 7.92
N ASP A 35 20.94 6.57 8.85
CA ASP A 35 21.22 7.05 10.18
C ASP A 35 21.75 5.92 11.09
N LEU A 36 21.40 4.65 10.84
CA LEU A 36 21.78 3.57 11.76
C LEU A 36 23.24 3.17 11.59
N GLU A 37 23.71 2.91 10.37
CA GLU A 37 25.13 2.62 10.11
C GLU A 37 26.02 3.76 10.65
N HIS A 38 25.63 5.00 10.37
CA HIS A 38 26.35 6.18 10.82
C HIS A 38 26.35 6.32 12.35
N ALA A 39 25.21 6.09 13.01
CA ALA A 39 25.09 6.15 14.46
C ALA A 39 25.91 5.06 15.16
N VAL A 40 26.04 3.88 14.56
CA VAL A 40 26.88 2.80 15.08
C VAL A 40 28.37 3.15 14.95
N GLY A 41 28.80 3.65 13.79
CA GLY A 41 30.19 4.06 13.57
C GLY A 41 31.19 2.90 13.64
N SER A 42 32.39 3.10 14.21
CA SER A 42 33.38 2.03 14.36
C SER A 42 34.13 2.17 15.68
N PRO A 43 33.44 1.92 16.81
CA PRO A 43 34.04 2.08 18.12
C PRO A 43 35.26 1.17 18.27
N TYR A 44 36.37 1.71 18.76
CA TYR A 44 37.63 0.99 18.92
C TYR A 44 38.19 0.36 17.63
N GLY A 45 37.74 0.82 16.46
CA GLY A 45 38.12 0.25 15.16
C GLY A 45 37.32 -0.99 14.76
N GLU A 46 36.37 -1.43 15.58
CA GLU A 46 35.51 -2.58 15.28
C GLU A 46 34.36 -2.18 14.35
N SER A 47 34.26 -2.84 13.18
CA SER A 47 33.23 -2.53 12.18
C SER A 47 32.09 -3.56 12.11
N ALA A 48 32.19 -4.69 12.80
CA ALA A 48 31.23 -5.80 12.63
C ALA A 48 29.77 -5.38 12.87
N LEU A 49 29.51 -4.56 13.89
CA LEU A 49 28.16 -4.06 14.18
C LEU A 49 27.68 -3.05 13.11
N ARG A 50 28.58 -2.22 12.61
CA ARG A 50 28.31 -1.26 11.53
C ARG A 50 27.94 -1.98 10.24
N ASP A 51 28.73 -2.99 9.89
CA ASP A 51 28.53 -3.74 8.66
C ASP A 51 27.22 -4.54 8.72
N ALA A 52 26.86 -5.08 9.90
CA ALA A 52 25.55 -5.68 10.15
C ALA A 52 24.38 -4.67 10.05
N ALA A 53 24.56 -3.45 10.56
CA ALA A 53 23.57 -2.38 10.43
C ALA A 53 23.37 -1.96 8.95
N SER A 54 24.46 -1.83 8.19
CA SER A 54 24.42 -1.52 6.76
C SER A 54 23.67 -2.61 5.97
N GLU A 55 23.93 -3.89 6.26
CA GLU A 55 23.24 -5.01 5.62
C GLU A 55 21.75 -5.04 5.98
N PHE A 56 21.40 -4.78 7.24
CA PHE A 56 20.02 -4.65 7.66
C PHE A 56 19.31 -3.50 6.92
N GLU A 57 19.92 -2.31 6.85
CA GLU A 57 19.37 -1.15 6.16
C GLU A 57 19.09 -1.45 4.68
N ARG A 58 20.02 -2.12 3.99
CA ARG A 58 19.86 -2.52 2.58
C ARG A 58 18.71 -3.51 2.40
N ARG A 59 18.72 -4.61 3.15
CA ARG A 59 17.67 -5.64 3.04
C ARG A 59 16.30 -5.10 3.41
N TRP A 60 16.25 -4.21 4.40
CA TRP A 60 15.01 -3.55 4.79
C TRP A 60 14.53 -2.57 3.73
N ASP A 61 15.42 -1.86 3.05
CA ASP A 61 15.07 -1.00 1.92
C ASP A 61 14.37 -1.79 0.80
N ASP A 62 14.99 -2.89 0.37
CA ASP A 62 14.44 -3.73 -0.68
C ASP A 62 13.12 -4.37 -0.27
N ARG A 63 13.03 -4.87 0.98
CA ARG A 63 11.78 -5.43 1.49
C ARG A 63 10.67 -4.40 1.56
N ARG A 64 10.98 -3.15 1.93
CA ARG A 64 10.00 -2.08 2.00
C ARG A 64 9.49 -1.70 0.62
N LYS A 65 10.37 -1.54 -0.38
CA LYS A 65 9.96 -1.31 -1.78
C LYS A 65 8.98 -2.39 -2.25
N GLN A 66 9.32 -3.65 -2.00
CA GLN A 66 8.44 -4.77 -2.37
C GLN A 66 7.09 -4.73 -1.64
N LEU A 67 7.06 -4.35 -0.35
CA LEU A 67 5.81 -4.19 0.39
C LEU A 67 4.98 -3.02 -0.17
N THR A 68 5.60 -1.88 -0.48
CA THR A 68 4.94 -0.75 -1.13
C THR A 68 4.31 -1.14 -2.46
N GLU A 69 5.06 -1.84 -3.33
CA GLU A 69 4.56 -2.32 -4.63
C GLU A 69 3.35 -3.25 -4.46
N ASN A 70 3.40 -4.18 -3.50
CA ASN A 70 2.28 -5.07 -3.23
C ASN A 70 1.05 -4.32 -2.69
N CYS A 71 1.24 -3.35 -1.79
CA CYS A 71 0.16 -2.51 -1.28
C CYS A 71 -0.47 -1.69 -2.42
N GLN A 72 0.34 -1.13 -3.32
CA GLN A 72 -0.14 -0.40 -4.49
C GLN A 72 -0.98 -1.30 -5.40
N ALA A 73 -0.51 -2.52 -5.69
CA ALA A 73 -1.26 -3.47 -6.52
C ALA A 73 -2.63 -3.83 -5.92
N VAL A 74 -2.71 -3.98 -4.59
CA VAL A 74 -3.99 -4.21 -3.89
C VAL A 74 -4.88 -2.97 -3.95
N ALA A 75 -4.32 -1.77 -3.74
CA ALA A 75 -5.06 -0.52 -3.82
C ALA A 75 -5.64 -0.28 -5.23
N ASP A 76 -4.85 -0.54 -6.28
CA ASP A 76 -5.28 -0.41 -7.67
C ASP A 76 -6.41 -1.39 -8.01
N HIS A 77 -6.30 -2.63 -7.51
CA HIS A 77 -7.36 -3.62 -7.70
C HIS A 77 -8.65 -3.23 -6.96
N LEU A 78 -8.53 -2.72 -5.73
CA LEU A 78 -9.65 -2.22 -4.95
C LEU A 78 -10.36 -1.05 -5.64
N GLU A 79 -9.61 -0.10 -6.17
CA GLU A 79 -10.17 1.04 -6.92
C GLU A 79 -10.89 0.58 -8.19
N THR A 80 -10.32 -0.41 -8.89
CA THR A 80 -10.96 -1.03 -10.08
C THR A 80 -12.30 -1.67 -9.71
N VAL A 81 -12.37 -2.37 -8.58
CA VAL A 81 -13.62 -2.97 -8.08
C VAL A 81 -14.63 -1.88 -7.73
N ILE A 82 -14.24 -0.86 -6.95
CA ILE A 82 -15.14 0.24 -6.56
C ILE A 82 -15.71 0.93 -7.80
N THR A 83 -14.85 1.30 -8.75
CA THR A 83 -15.26 2.00 -9.97
C THR A 83 -16.20 1.14 -10.81
N GLY A 84 -15.88 -0.14 -10.99
CA GLY A 84 -16.71 -1.04 -11.79
C GLY A 84 -18.13 -1.24 -11.24
N PHE A 85 -18.29 -1.26 -9.91
CA PHE A 85 -19.63 -1.31 -9.31
C PHE A 85 -20.36 0.04 -9.39
N GLN A 86 -19.67 1.17 -9.24
CA GLN A 86 -20.27 2.50 -9.38
C GLN A 86 -20.79 2.75 -10.80
N ASP A 87 -19.99 2.37 -11.81
CA ASP A 87 -20.39 2.46 -13.21
C ASP A 87 -21.60 1.57 -13.50
N PHE A 88 -21.60 0.33 -12.97
CA PHE A 88 -22.74 -0.58 -13.10
C PHE A 88 -24.02 -0.01 -12.46
N ASP A 89 -23.91 0.54 -11.24
CA ASP A 89 -25.04 1.15 -10.53
C ASP A 89 -25.62 2.34 -11.32
N ALA A 90 -24.76 3.20 -11.88
CA ALA A 90 -25.16 4.34 -12.70
C ALA A 90 -25.84 3.92 -14.02
N ASP A 91 -25.30 2.90 -14.69
CA ASP A 91 -25.87 2.34 -15.91
C ASP A 91 -27.27 1.74 -15.68
N MET A 92 -27.45 1.04 -14.55
CA MET A 92 -28.75 0.45 -14.20
C MET A 92 -29.76 1.51 -13.79
N ALA A 93 -29.37 2.53 -13.03
CA ALA A 93 -30.23 3.65 -12.66
C ALA A 93 -30.76 4.37 -13.91
N THR A 94 -29.87 4.67 -14.86
CA THR A 94 -30.25 5.34 -16.12
C THR A 94 -31.25 4.51 -16.94
N LYS A 95 -31.04 3.19 -17.01
CA LYS A 95 -31.94 2.29 -17.73
C LYS A 95 -33.33 2.23 -17.09
N PHE A 96 -33.39 2.14 -15.76
CA PHE A 96 -34.66 2.14 -15.03
C PHE A 96 -35.43 3.45 -15.20
N GLU A 97 -34.76 4.60 -15.10
CA GLU A 97 -35.41 5.91 -15.32
C GLU A 97 -35.89 6.11 -16.77
N SER A 98 -35.30 5.40 -17.73
CA SER A 98 -35.70 5.46 -19.14
C SER A 98 -36.83 4.50 -19.55
N GLU A 99 -37.18 3.54 -18.68
CA GLU A 99 -38.27 2.57 -18.90
C GLU A 99 -39.61 3.00 -18.26
N ASP A 100 -39.63 4.06 -17.45
CA ASP A 100 -40.82 4.75 -16.90
C ASP A 100 -41.20 6.01 -17.71
#